data_AF-A0A6V8N4R7-F1
#
_entry.id   AF-A0A6V8N4R7-F1
#
_cell.length_a   1.000
_cell.length_b   1.000
_cell.length_c   1.000
_cell.angle_alpha   90.00
_cell.angle_beta   90.00
_cell.angle_gamma   90.00
#
_symmetry.space_group_name_H-M   'P 1'
#
loop_
_entity.id
_entity.type
_entity.pdbx_description
1 polymer ?
#
loop_
_entity_poly.entity_id
_entity_poly.type
_entity_poly.pdbx_seq_one_letter_code
_entity_poly.pdbx_strand_id
1 'polypeptide(L)'
;MGTEQENELTDVVLCYQALGLPMDASPAQIEKLYKALSEEHRKQLSVGSPANREEARQSLEQVNAMYEKIRGSVTYHAAEREQQKRQDAGQPLREAPIKMQRTAELKKTFRCPRCNGEVPHGRKVCPICKSRLYTPVERLFLAVFSKRMLVLYAVVTVLVAGAIFFLNSRTPAQSTNDSGLEGLQAK
;
A
#
# COMPACT_ATOMS: atom_id res chain seq x y z
N MET A 1 -21.25 -10.80 8.57
CA MET A 1 -21.68 -9.47 8.05
C MET A 1 -20.67 -8.85 7.07
N GLY A 2 -19.82 -9.64 6.38
CA GLY A 2 -18.84 -9.09 5.42
C GLY A 2 -19.19 -9.33 3.95
N THR A 3 -20.10 -10.26 3.65
CA THR A 3 -20.32 -10.75 2.28
C THR A 3 -21.22 -9.86 1.44
N GLU A 4 -22.16 -9.12 2.04
CA GLU A 4 -23.09 -8.26 1.29
C GLU A 4 -22.40 -7.01 0.74
N GLN A 5 -21.57 -6.34 1.54
CA GLN A 5 -20.79 -5.18 1.07
C GLN A 5 -19.75 -5.54 -0.01
N GLU A 6 -19.14 -6.72 0.10
CA GLU A 6 -18.16 -7.20 -0.90
C GLU A 6 -18.84 -7.54 -2.23
N ASN A 7 -20.04 -8.12 -2.16
CA ASN A 7 -20.87 -8.38 -3.34
C ASN A 7 -21.35 -7.08 -4.00
N GLU A 8 -21.82 -6.10 -3.22
CA GLU A 8 -22.23 -4.79 -3.74
C GLU A 8 -21.09 -4.05 -4.44
N LEU A 9 -19.88 -4.07 -3.88
CA LEU A 9 -18.71 -3.44 -4.48
C LEU A 9 -18.37 -4.10 -5.82
N THR A 10 -18.43 -5.43 -5.87
CA THR A 10 -18.18 -6.21 -7.10
C THR A 10 -19.19 -5.88 -8.19
N ASP A 11 -20.48 -5.80 -7.84
CA ASP A 11 -21.57 -5.43 -8.74
C ASP A 11 -21.37 -4.04 -9.35
N VAL A 12 -20.97 -3.06 -8.53
CA VAL A 12 -20.73 -1.68 -8.99
C VAL A 12 -19.54 -1.64 -9.93
N VAL A 13 -18.43 -2.32 -9.61
CA VAL A 13 -17.24 -2.40 -10.47
C VAL A 13 -17.60 -2.96 -11.85
N LEU A 14 -18.42 -4.01 -11.90
CA LEU A 14 -18.90 -4.59 -13.15
C LEU A 14 -19.74 -3.60 -13.96
N CYS A 15 -20.57 -2.78 -13.30
CA CYS A 15 -21.36 -1.75 -13.97
C CYS A 15 -20.46 -0.67 -14.62
N TYR A 16 -19.40 -0.22 -13.94
CA TYR A 16 -18.42 0.69 -14.53
C TYR A 16 -17.72 0.07 -15.75
N GLN A 17 -17.30 -1.19 -15.64
CA GLN A 17 -16.64 -1.89 -16.73
C GLN A 17 -17.56 -2.11 -17.93
N ALA A 18 -18.83 -2.48 -17.71
CA ALA A 18 -19.82 -2.67 -18.76
C ALA A 18 -20.12 -1.38 -19.52
N LEU A 19 -20.13 -0.24 -18.83
CA LEU A 19 -20.28 1.09 -19.44
C LEU A 19 -18.98 1.63 -20.05
N GLY A 20 -17.85 0.93 -19.92
CA GLY A 20 -16.54 1.39 -20.39
C GLY A 20 -16.03 2.63 -19.64
N LEU A 21 -16.51 2.86 -18.42
CA LEU A 21 -16.09 3.97 -17.57
C LEU A 21 -14.95 3.54 -16.64
N PRO A 22 -13.94 4.41 -16.43
CA PRO A 22 -12.96 4.16 -15.40
C PRO A 22 -13.58 4.37 -14.01
N MET A 23 -13.06 3.66 -12.99
CA MET A 23 -13.60 3.72 -11.61
C MET A 23 -13.44 5.10 -10.95
N ASP A 24 -12.56 5.95 -11.47
CA ASP A 24 -12.33 7.34 -11.03
C ASP A 24 -13.09 8.37 -11.89
N ALA A 25 -14.02 7.93 -12.73
CA ALA A 25 -14.87 8.83 -13.51
C ALA A 25 -15.66 9.78 -12.60
N SER A 26 -15.72 11.06 -12.98
CA SER A 26 -16.47 12.04 -12.20
C SER A 26 -17.99 11.84 -12.35
N PRO A 27 -18.80 12.20 -11.35
CA PRO A 27 -20.26 12.15 -11.45
C PRO A 27 -20.80 12.81 -12.72
N ALA A 28 -20.23 13.96 -13.11
CA ALA A 28 -20.58 14.65 -14.34
C ALA A 28 -20.28 13.83 -15.62
N GLN A 29 -19.19 13.06 -15.65
CA GLN A 29 -18.87 12.17 -16.78
C GLN A 29 -19.85 11.01 -16.85
N ILE A 30 -20.19 10.42 -15.70
CA ILE A 30 -21.15 9.31 -15.59
C ILE A 30 -22.51 9.77 -16.11
N GLU A 31 -23.01 10.93 -15.65
CA GLU A 31 -24.27 11.51 -16.11
C GLU A 31 -24.26 11.83 -17.61
N LYS A 32 -23.14 12.34 -18.13
CA LYS A 32 -23.00 12.66 -19.55
C LYS A 32 -23.09 11.40 -20.41
N LEU A 33 -22.40 10.33 -20.02
CA LEU A 33 -22.45 9.06 -20.74
C LEU A 33 -23.86 8.45 -20.68
N TYR A 34 -24.47 8.43 -19.50
CA TYR A 34 -25.84 7.96 -19.31
C TYR A 34 -26.84 8.70 -20.21
N LYS A 35 -26.75 10.04 -20.27
CA LYS A 35 -27.58 10.85 -21.18
C LYS A 35 -27.36 10.49 -22.64
N ALA A 36 -26.10 10.31 -23.06
CA ALA A 36 -25.80 9.93 -24.43
C ALA A 36 -26.38 8.55 -24.81
N LEU A 37 -26.18 7.54 -23.97
CA LEU A 37 -26.69 6.18 -24.20
C LEU A 37 -28.22 6.12 -24.17
N SER A 38 -28.85 6.79 -23.20
CA SER A 38 -30.31 6.83 -23.11
C SER A 38 -30.94 7.56 -24.30
N GLU A 39 -30.33 8.63 -24.79
CA GLU A 39 -30.78 9.30 -26.02
C GLU A 39 -30.63 8.43 -27.27
N GLU A 40 -29.54 7.67 -27.38
CA GLU A 40 -29.31 6.74 -28.48
C GLU A 40 -30.38 5.65 -28.54
N HIS A 41 -30.61 4.95 -27.43
CA HIS A 41 -31.67 3.93 -27.37
C HIS A 41 -33.06 4.53 -27.55
N ARG A 42 -33.30 5.74 -27.04
CA ARG A 42 -34.58 6.45 -27.26
C ARG A 42 -34.81 6.78 -28.74
N LYS A 43 -33.76 7.08 -29.51
CA LYS A 43 -33.85 7.24 -30.97
C LYS A 43 -34.14 5.91 -31.68
N GLN A 44 -33.54 4.81 -31.20
CA GLN A 44 -33.84 3.48 -31.75
C GLN A 44 -35.31 3.09 -31.53
N LEU A 45 -35.92 3.51 -30.41
CA LEU A 45 -37.35 3.31 -30.14
C LEU A 45 -38.27 4.03 -31.13
N SER A 46 -37.88 5.21 -31.64
CA SER A 46 -38.72 5.97 -32.58
C SER A 46 -38.55 5.52 -34.03
N VAL A 47 -37.37 5.06 -34.43
CA VAL A 47 -37.02 4.78 -35.83
C VAL A 47 -37.07 3.29 -36.20
N GLY A 48 -36.93 2.38 -35.22
CA GLY A 48 -36.75 0.94 -35.47
C GLY A 48 -38.01 0.14 -35.83
N SER A 49 -37.78 -1.08 -36.35
CA SER A 49 -38.77 -2.16 -36.50
C SER A 49 -39.32 -2.59 -35.13
N PRO A 50 -40.47 -3.29 -35.04
CA PRO A 50 -41.02 -3.71 -33.75
C PRO A 50 -40.06 -4.60 -32.92
N ALA A 51 -39.24 -5.42 -33.58
CA ALA A 51 -38.21 -6.22 -32.91
C ALA A 51 -37.10 -5.33 -32.32
N ASN A 52 -36.58 -4.38 -33.10
CA ASN A 52 -35.53 -3.46 -32.64
C ASN A 52 -36.03 -2.54 -31.51
N ARG A 53 -37.32 -2.22 -31.48
CA ARG A 53 -37.92 -1.43 -30.40
C ARG A 53 -37.90 -2.19 -29.08
N GLU A 54 -38.15 -3.49 -29.11
CA GLU A 54 -38.13 -4.30 -27.89
C GLU A 54 -36.69 -4.47 -27.38
N GLU A 55 -35.72 -4.71 -28.26
CA GLU A 55 -34.29 -4.74 -27.89
C GLU A 55 -33.82 -3.39 -27.32
N ALA A 56 -34.22 -2.28 -27.93
CA ALA A 56 -33.89 -0.95 -27.44
C ALA A 56 -34.54 -0.65 -26.07
N ARG A 57 -35.74 -1.19 -25.78
CA ARG A 57 -36.36 -1.09 -24.44
C ARG A 57 -35.54 -1.84 -23.40
N GLN A 58 -35.16 -3.08 -23.70
CA GLN A 58 -34.35 -3.89 -22.80
C GLN A 58 -32.98 -3.26 -22.55
N SER A 59 -32.34 -2.72 -23.59
CA SER A 59 -31.07 -2.01 -23.47
C SER A 59 -31.20 -0.75 -22.62
N LEU A 60 -32.27 0.04 -22.81
CA LEU A 60 -32.54 1.22 -21.99
C LEU A 60 -32.75 0.85 -20.52
N GLU A 61 -33.50 -0.22 -20.25
CA GLU A 61 -33.75 -0.70 -18.89
C GLU A 61 -32.44 -1.16 -18.21
N GLN A 62 -31.58 -1.88 -18.92
CA GLN A 62 -30.27 -2.31 -18.41
C GLN A 62 -29.36 -1.10 -18.11
N VAL A 63 -29.31 -0.11 -18.99
CA VAL A 63 -28.53 1.13 -18.77
C VAL A 63 -29.05 1.89 -17.56
N ASN A 64 -30.37 2.00 -17.40
CA ASN A 64 -30.99 2.64 -16.23
C ASN A 64 -30.65 1.88 -14.95
N ALA A 65 -30.74 0.55 -14.95
CA ALA A 65 -30.42 -0.28 -13.79
C ALA A 65 -28.94 -0.14 -13.38
N MET A 66 -28.01 -0.15 -14.34
CA MET A 66 -26.59 0.08 -14.08
C MET A 66 -26.32 1.48 -13.52
N TYR A 67 -26.98 2.50 -14.08
CA TYR A 67 -26.85 3.88 -13.60
C TYR A 67 -27.35 4.04 -12.17
N GLU A 68 -28.53 3.50 -11.83
CA GLU A 68 -29.07 3.57 -10.47
C GLU A 68 -28.19 2.82 -9.47
N LYS A 69 -27.63 1.65 -9.85
CA LYS A 69 -26.64 0.93 -9.02
C LYS A 69 -25.39 1.77 -8.76
N ILE A 70 -24.82 2.39 -9.80
CA ILE A 70 -23.65 3.26 -9.66
C ILE A 70 -24.00 4.46 -8.78
N ARG A 71 -25.14 5.11 -9.02
CA ARG A 71 -25.58 6.32 -8.30
C ARG A 71 -25.83 6.06 -6.82
N GLY A 72 -26.41 4.91 -6.47
CA GLY A 72 -26.64 4.50 -5.08
C GLY A 72 -25.37 4.04 -4.35
N SER A 73 -24.24 3.87 -5.05
CA SER A 73 -23.01 3.42 -4.44
C SER A 73 -22.38 4.48 -3.53
N VAL A 74 -21.71 4.03 -2.48
CA VAL A 74 -20.97 4.89 -1.55
C VAL A 74 -19.87 5.68 -2.28
N THR A 75 -19.26 5.07 -3.30
CA THR A 75 -18.21 5.69 -4.12
C THR A 75 -18.74 6.88 -4.92
N TYR A 76 -19.94 6.77 -5.49
CA TYR A 76 -20.56 7.87 -6.22
C TYR A 76 -20.88 9.04 -5.30
N HIS A 77 -21.50 8.78 -4.15
CA HIS A 77 -21.82 9.83 -3.16
C HIS A 77 -20.57 10.49 -2.58
N ALA A 78 -19.48 9.75 -2.38
CA ALA A 78 -18.20 10.32 -1.95
C ALA A 78 -17.65 11.29 -3.01
N ALA A 79 -17.68 10.89 -4.29
CA ALA A 79 -17.23 11.72 -5.41
C ALA A 79 -18.12 12.96 -5.61
N GLU A 80 -19.44 12.82 -5.48
CA GLU A 80 -20.42 13.91 -5.56
C GLU A 80 -20.18 14.96 -4.47
N ARG A 81 -20.00 14.52 -3.22
CA ARG A 81 -19.65 15.42 -2.10
C ARG A 81 -18.32 16.12 -2.32
N GLU A 82 -17.32 15.44 -2.89
CA GLU A 82 -16.05 16.09 -3.21
C GLU A 82 -16.22 17.14 -4.32
N GLN A 83 -16.99 16.83 -5.35
CA GLN A 83 -17.27 17.76 -6.44
C GLN A 83 -18.04 19.00 -5.94
N GLN A 84 -19.02 18.80 -5.06
CA GLN A 84 -19.76 19.90 -4.43
C GLN A 84 -18.84 20.80 -3.61
N LYS A 85 -17.95 20.22 -2.78
CA LYS A 85 -16.93 20.99 -2.05
C LYS A 85 -16.02 21.80 -2.97
N ARG A 86 -15.67 21.27 -4.15
CA ARG A 86 -14.87 22.00 -5.15
C ARG A 86 -15.64 23.13 -5.81
N GLN A 87 -16.95 22.98 -6.01
CA GLN A 87 -17.83 24.03 -6.52
C GLN A 87 -18.02 25.13 -5.47
N ASP A 88 -18.22 24.76 -4.21
CA ASP A 88 -18.35 25.70 -3.09
C ASP A 88 -17.04 26.47 -2.86
N ALA A 89 -15.89 25.78 -2.98
CA ALA A 89 -14.56 26.40 -2.94
C ALA A 89 -14.21 27.21 -4.20
N GLY A 90 -15.04 27.12 -5.26
CA GLY A 90 -14.94 27.88 -6.50
C GLY A 90 -15.62 29.25 -6.45
N GLN A 91 -16.31 29.59 -5.37
CA GLN A 91 -16.56 31.00 -5.05
C GLN A 91 -15.25 31.61 -4.53
N PRO A 92 -14.84 32.82 -4.98
CA PRO A 92 -13.71 33.53 -4.41
C PRO A 92 -14.07 34.03 -2.99
N LEU A 93 -14.16 33.11 -2.03
CA LEU A 93 -14.19 33.46 -0.62
C LEU A 93 -12.77 33.85 -0.22
N ARG A 94 -12.61 35.16 -0.04
CA ARG A 94 -11.61 35.84 0.79
C ARG A 94 -10.81 34.89 1.67
N GLU A 95 -9.49 34.98 1.50
CA GLU A 95 -8.45 34.45 2.38
C GLU A 95 -8.87 34.55 3.85
N ALA A 96 -9.41 33.46 4.38
CA ALA A 96 -9.47 33.20 5.80
C ALA A 96 -8.53 32.00 6.04
N PRO A 97 -7.47 32.16 6.85
CA PRO A 97 -6.43 31.16 6.99
C PRO A 97 -6.94 30.04 7.89
N ILE A 98 -7.64 29.07 7.30
CA ILE A 98 -7.87 27.79 7.97
C ILE A 98 -6.54 27.04 7.89
N LYS A 99 -5.81 27.10 9.01
CA LYS A 99 -4.68 26.26 9.37
C LYS A 99 -5.11 24.78 9.36
N MET A 100 -5.28 24.20 8.18
CA MET A 100 -5.25 22.76 8.02
C MET A 100 -3.79 22.43 7.74
N GLN A 101 -3.11 21.94 8.79
CA GLN A 101 -1.81 21.28 8.70
C GLN A 101 -1.92 20.06 7.76
N ARG A 102 -2.01 20.28 6.45
CA ARG A 102 -1.24 19.44 5.55
C ARG A 102 0.16 19.99 5.69
N THR A 103 0.96 19.31 6.49
CA THR A 103 2.38 19.21 6.20
C THR A 103 2.48 18.78 4.74
N ALA A 104 2.58 19.77 3.85
CA ALA A 104 3.39 19.66 2.67
C ALA A 104 4.80 19.40 3.20
N GLU A 105 5.03 18.19 3.72
CA GLU A 105 6.36 17.65 3.80
C GLU A 105 6.84 17.69 2.38
N LEU A 106 7.74 18.64 2.14
CA LEU A 106 8.63 18.72 1.00
C LEU A 106 9.09 17.28 0.73
N LYS A 107 8.38 16.56 -0.14
CA LYS A 107 8.66 15.15 -0.42
C LYS A 107 9.99 15.18 -1.15
N LYS A 108 11.08 15.09 -0.38
CA LYS A 108 12.44 15.03 -0.90
C LYS A 108 12.41 13.92 -1.95
N THR A 109 12.55 14.29 -3.21
CA THR A 109 12.75 13.33 -4.28
C THR A 109 14.23 12.99 -4.27
N PHE A 110 14.56 11.72 -4.46
CA PHE A 110 15.95 11.31 -4.62
C PHE A 110 16.15 10.78 -6.03
N ARG A 111 17.38 10.95 -6.54
CA ARG A 111 17.74 10.45 -7.87
C ARG A 111 18.16 8.99 -7.78
N CYS A 112 17.62 8.18 -8.69
CA CYS A 112 18.00 6.78 -8.81
C CYS A 112 19.50 6.67 -9.18
N PRO A 113 20.31 5.88 -8.47
CA PRO A 113 21.75 5.74 -8.75
C PRO A 113 22.06 5.00 -10.06
N ARG A 114 21.05 4.35 -10.68
CA ARG A 114 21.24 3.55 -11.90
C ARG A 114 20.80 4.27 -13.18
N CYS A 115 19.69 5.01 -13.13
CA CYS A 115 19.13 5.69 -14.30
C CYS A 115 18.92 7.20 -14.09
N ASN A 116 19.36 7.75 -12.96
CA ASN A 116 19.23 9.16 -12.57
C ASN A 116 17.79 9.72 -12.53
N GLY A 117 16.79 8.86 -12.63
CA GLY A 117 15.37 9.24 -12.58
C GLY A 117 14.94 9.66 -11.18
N GLU A 118 13.98 10.58 -11.10
CA GLU A 118 13.42 11.04 -9.84
C GLU A 118 12.47 9.99 -9.24
N VAL A 119 12.72 9.62 -7.99
CA VAL A 119 11.91 8.63 -7.27
C VAL A 119 11.37 9.25 -5.99
N PRO A 120 10.04 9.13 -5.72
CA PRO A 120 9.48 9.58 -4.46
C PRO A 120 10.00 8.71 -3.30
N HIS A 121 10.28 9.34 -2.15
CA HIS A 121 10.62 8.60 -0.93
C HIS A 121 9.53 7.57 -0.57
N GLY A 122 9.97 6.41 -0.05
CA GLY A 122 9.10 5.31 0.37
C GLY A 122 8.94 4.18 -0.65
N ARG A 123 9.41 4.33 -1.90
CA ARG A 123 9.36 3.24 -2.90
C ARG A 123 10.66 2.42 -2.92
N LYS A 124 10.53 1.08 -2.80
CA LYS A 124 11.65 0.12 -2.86
C LYS A 124 12.11 -0.23 -4.27
N VAL A 125 11.39 0.24 -5.31
CA VAL A 125 11.67 -0.07 -6.72
C VAL A 125 11.58 1.22 -7.53
N CYS A 126 12.57 1.43 -8.40
CA CYS A 126 12.56 2.56 -9.32
C CYS A 126 11.46 2.38 -10.38
N PRO A 127 10.58 3.38 -10.62
CA PRO A 127 9.52 3.28 -11.61
C PRO A 127 10.05 3.23 -13.06
N ILE A 128 11.24 3.79 -13.32
CA ILE A 128 11.81 3.87 -14.66
C ILE A 128 12.57 2.59 -15.01
N CYS A 129 13.61 2.27 -14.25
CA CYS A 129 14.50 1.15 -14.56
C CYS A 129 14.15 -0.16 -13.83
N LYS A 130 13.08 -0.18 -13.03
CA LYS A 130 12.63 -1.32 -12.22
C LYS A 130 13.70 -1.91 -11.28
N SER A 131 14.80 -1.18 -11.05
CA SER A 131 15.85 -1.62 -10.13
C SER A 131 15.39 -1.45 -8.68
N ARG A 132 15.77 -2.40 -7.81
CA ARG A 132 15.55 -2.29 -6.37
C ARG A 132 16.42 -1.17 -5.79
N LEU A 133 15.78 -0.24 -5.10
CA LEU A 133 16.42 0.86 -4.40
C LEU A 133 16.60 0.45 -2.95
N TYR A 134 17.85 0.22 -2.57
CA TYR A 134 18.21 -0.06 -1.18
C TYR A 134 18.41 1.26 -0.44
N THR A 135 17.83 1.34 0.75
CA THR A 135 18.12 2.44 1.68
C THR A 135 19.60 2.39 2.09
N PRO A 136 20.22 3.52 2.51
CA PRO A 136 21.61 3.51 2.96
C PRO A 136 21.87 2.50 4.09
N VAL A 137 20.88 2.30 4.96
CA VAL A 137 20.94 1.30 6.06
C VAL A 137 20.93 -0.12 5.51
N GLU A 138 20.08 -0.45 4.54
CA GLU A 138 20.05 -1.78 3.89
C GLU A 138 21.33 -2.06 3.10
N ARG A 139 21.96 -1.04 2.48
CA ARG A 139 23.27 -1.20 1.84
C ARG A 139 24.34 -1.55 2.87
N LEU A 140 24.32 -0.90 4.02
CA LEU A 140 25.25 -1.20 5.11
C LEU A 140 25.01 -2.61 5.65
N PHE A 141 23.75 -3.00 5.82
CA PHE A 141 23.38 -4.34 6.28
C PHE A 141 23.82 -5.43 5.29
N LEU A 142 23.66 -5.20 3.98
CA LEU A 142 24.15 -6.12 2.94
C LEU A 142 25.69 -6.19 2.89
N ALA A 143 26.38 -5.09 3.19
CA ALA A 143 27.83 -5.06 3.26
C ALA A 143 28.36 -5.80 4.51
N VAL A 144 27.72 -5.60 5.67
CA VAL A 144 28.12 -6.18 6.95
C VAL A 144 27.69 -7.65 7.06
N PHE A 145 26.46 -7.98 6.67
CA PHE A 145 25.91 -9.35 6.66
C PHE A 145 26.10 -10.03 5.29
N SER A 146 27.26 -9.82 4.67
CA SER A 146 27.69 -10.72 3.61
C SER A 146 27.84 -12.13 4.18
N LYS A 147 27.31 -13.15 3.49
CA LYS A 147 27.44 -14.57 3.90
C LYS A 147 28.88 -14.94 4.27
N ARG A 148 29.87 -14.31 3.61
CA ARG A 148 31.30 -14.51 3.89
C ARG A 148 31.73 -13.96 5.26
N MET A 149 31.24 -12.78 5.65
CA MET A 149 31.53 -12.19 6.96
C MET A 149 30.87 -12.96 8.09
N LEU A 150 29.66 -13.49 7.87
CA LEU A 150 28.97 -14.32 8.85
C LEU A 150 29.71 -15.64 9.10
N VAL A 151 30.20 -16.29 8.04
CA VAL A 151 31.05 -17.50 8.16
C VAL A 151 32.36 -17.19 8.90
N LEU A 152 33.04 -16.10 8.56
CA LEU A 152 34.27 -15.69 9.26
C LEU A 152 34.02 -15.44 10.75
N TYR A 153 32.93 -14.75 11.09
CA TYR A 153 32.56 -14.50 12.48
C TYR A 153 32.30 -15.81 13.24
N ALA A 154 31.57 -16.76 12.62
CA ALA A 154 31.30 -18.07 13.22
C ALA A 154 32.59 -18.89 13.46
N VAL A 155 33.56 -18.84 12.54
CA VAL A 155 34.85 -19.52 12.71
C VAL A 155 35.64 -18.89 13.85
N VAL A 156 35.70 -17.55 13.90
CA VAL A 156 36.41 -16.82 14.97
C VAL A 156 35.79 -17.09 16.34
N THR A 157 34.46 -17.08 16.45
CA THR A 157 33.79 -17.34 17.74
C THR A 157 34.03 -18.78 18.22
N VAL A 158 34.05 -19.77 17.33
CA VAL A 158 34.40 -21.16 17.68
C VAL A 158 35.86 -21.26 18.13
N LEU A 159 36.80 -20.59 17.46
CA LEU A 159 38.21 -20.59 17.85
C LEU A 159 38.42 -19.93 19.22
N VAL A 160 37.77 -18.79 19.48
CA VAL A 160 37.87 -18.08 20.76
C VAL A 160 37.22 -18.90 21.88
N ALA A 161 36.03 -19.44 21.66
CA ALA A 161 35.37 -20.31 22.63
C ALA A 161 36.19 -21.57 22.93
N GLY A 162 36.79 -22.18 21.89
CA GLY A 162 37.71 -23.30 22.03
C GLY A 162 38.97 -22.95 22.83
N ALA A 163 39.55 -21.77 22.59
CA ALA A 163 40.71 -21.29 23.35
C ALA A 163 40.38 -21.03 24.83
N ILE A 164 39.22 -20.40 25.11
CA ILE A 164 38.76 -20.17 26.49
C ILE A 164 38.48 -21.51 27.19
N PHE A 165 37.81 -22.44 26.52
CA PHE A 165 37.56 -23.77 27.05
C PHE A 165 38.86 -24.52 27.34
N PHE A 166 39.84 -24.44 26.43
CA PHE A 166 41.15 -25.03 26.61
C PHE A 166 41.92 -24.42 27.79
N LEU A 167 41.90 -23.10 27.93
CA LEU A 167 42.51 -22.39 29.07
C LEU A 167 41.86 -22.77 30.40
N ASN A 168 40.53 -22.86 30.46
CA ASN A 168 39.80 -23.29 31.65
C ASN A 168 40.00 -24.77 31.97
N SER A 169 40.17 -25.63 30.96
CA SER A 169 40.48 -27.05 31.17
C SER A 169 41.90 -27.29 31.70
N ARG A 170 42.79 -26.29 31.57
CA ARG A 170 44.18 -26.34 32.03
C ARG A 170 44.40 -25.80 33.44
N THR A 171 43.39 -25.27 34.13
CA THR A 171 43.49 -25.08 35.58
C THR A 171 43.23 -26.44 36.24
N PRO A 172 44.28 -27.16 36.71
CA PRO A 172 44.03 -28.33 37.53
C PRO A 172 43.27 -27.86 38.77
N ALA A 173 42.14 -28.51 39.03
CA ALA A 173 41.47 -28.43 40.30
C ALA A 173 42.51 -28.74 41.39
N GLN A 174 42.89 -27.72 42.17
CA GLN A 174 43.56 -27.91 43.44
C GLN A 174 42.50 -28.47 44.40
N SER A 175 42.20 -29.76 44.22
CA SER A 175 41.47 -30.53 45.21
C SER A 175 42.44 -30.93 46.31
N THR A 176 42.07 -30.56 47.53
CA THR A 176 42.23 -31.34 48.77
C THR A 176 43.64 -31.62 49.29
N ASN A 177 43.93 -31.09 50.48
CA ASN A 177 44.48 -31.77 51.66
C ASN A 177 44.48 -30.72 52.80
N ASP A 178 43.61 -30.84 53.80
CA ASP A 178 43.74 -31.63 55.05
C ASP A 178 43.79 -30.61 56.21
N SER A 179 42.81 -30.60 57.13
CA SER A 179 42.76 -31.47 58.32
C SER A 179 43.92 -31.21 59.30
N GLY A 180 43.62 -30.60 60.45
CA GLY A 180 44.33 -30.88 61.70
C GLY A 180 45.35 -29.84 62.21
N LEU A 181 44.94 -29.08 63.23
CA LEU A 181 45.62 -28.90 64.53
C LEU A 181 44.76 -27.88 65.32
N GLU A 182 43.80 -28.29 66.12
CA GLU A 182 44.00 -28.73 67.53
C GLU A 182 44.90 -27.79 68.35
N GLY A 183 44.24 -27.01 69.21
CA GLY A 183 44.59 -26.92 70.63
C GLY A 183 45.82 -26.12 71.03
N LEU A 184 45.61 -24.87 71.46
CA LEU A 184 46.37 -24.30 72.58
C LEU A 184 45.46 -23.38 73.41
N GLN A 185 44.68 -24.00 74.30
CA GLN A 185 44.06 -23.37 75.46
C GLN A 185 44.49 -24.14 76.72
N ALA A 186 44.72 -23.40 77.80
CA ALA A 186 45.10 -23.81 79.16
C ALA A 186 46.53 -24.38 79.28
N LYS A 187 47.40 -23.92 80.19
CA LYS A 187 47.19 -23.39 81.53
C LYS A 187 48.48 -22.68 81.98
#